data_AF-A0A0S8BLR9-F1
#
_entry.id   AF-A0A0S8BLR9-F1
#
_cell.length_a   1.000
_cell.length_b   1.000
_cell.length_c   1.000
_cell.angle_alpha   90.00
_cell.angle_beta   90.00
_cell.angle_gamma   90.00
#
_symmetry.space_group_name_H-M   'P 1'
#
loop_
_entity.id
_entity.type
_entity.pdbx_description
1 polymer ?
#
loop_
_entity_poly.entity_id
_entity_poly.type
_entity_poly.pdbx_seq_one_letter_code
_entity_poly.pdbx_strand_id
1 'polypeptide(L)'
;MSGENANTHEELRLLYEVSVKELEFFKRQQWSVTNYALLLYAAVVGVARLLNGNVSGAEKLVFCLVATGVAVLGSYILWVLNNSIVVRKARLSAVRKNFSTTFHSAWTAKEKLEEALSIYGLLMAVVVIGALTVWWLVYLKL
;
A
#
# COMPACT_ATOMS: atom_id res chain seq x y z
N MET A 1 5.99 -42.54 -15.19
CA MET A 1 4.85 -41.87 -14.51
C MET A 1 5.21 -41.28 -13.13
N SER A 2 6.32 -41.64 -12.47
CA SER A 2 6.71 -41.01 -11.19
C SER A 2 7.38 -39.62 -11.32
N GLY A 3 8.05 -39.34 -12.44
CA GLY A 3 8.74 -38.06 -12.67
C GLY A 3 7.81 -36.88 -12.97
N GLU A 4 6.63 -37.14 -13.54
CA GLU A 4 5.65 -36.10 -13.89
C GLU A 4 5.03 -35.46 -12.65
N ASN A 5 4.63 -36.29 -11.67
CA ASN A 5 4.09 -35.81 -10.40
C ASN A 5 5.11 -35.01 -9.58
N ALA A 6 6.37 -35.43 -9.58
CA ALA A 6 7.44 -34.71 -8.87
C ALA A 6 7.67 -33.31 -9.45
N ASN A 7 7.74 -33.20 -10.78
CA ASN A 7 7.88 -31.92 -11.47
C ASN A 7 6.66 -31.01 -11.23
N THR A 8 5.43 -31.53 -11.31
CA THR A 8 4.22 -30.73 -11.04
C THR A 8 4.19 -30.18 -9.60
N HIS A 9 4.61 -30.98 -8.62
CA HIS A 9 4.71 -30.51 -7.23
C HIS A 9 5.77 -29.41 -7.06
N GLU A 10 6.88 -29.51 -7.78
CA GLU A 10 7.93 -28.50 -7.77
C GLU A 10 7.49 -27.19 -8.43
N GLU A 11 6.81 -27.26 -9.59
CA GLU A 11 6.21 -26.11 -10.27
C GLU A 11 5.18 -25.39 -9.39
N LEU A 12 4.30 -26.14 -8.72
CA LEU A 12 3.32 -25.57 -7.78
C LEU A 12 3.98 -24.92 -6.57
N ARG A 13 5.05 -25.52 -6.05
CA ARG A 13 5.83 -24.94 -4.95
C ARG A 13 6.51 -23.64 -5.38
N LEU A 14 7.13 -23.61 -6.56
CA LEU A 14 7.77 -22.42 -7.11
C LEU A 14 6.76 -21.30 -7.34
N LEU A 15 5.59 -21.64 -7.91
CA LEU A 15 4.51 -20.67 -8.12
C LEU A 15 3.93 -20.13 -6.80
N TYR A 16 3.84 -20.96 -5.76
CA TYR A 16 3.48 -20.53 -4.41
C TYR A 16 4.50 -19.53 -3.85
N GLU A 17 5.80 -19.88 -3.91
CA GLU A 17 6.87 -19.06 -3.36
C GLU A 17 6.96 -17.68 -4.05
N VAL A 18 6.91 -17.66 -5.38
CA VAL A 18 6.86 -16.42 -6.17
C VAL A 18 5.64 -15.58 -5.78
N SER A 19 4.47 -16.20 -5.64
CA SER A 19 3.24 -15.49 -5.26
C SER A 19 3.31 -14.87 -3.86
N VAL A 20 3.94 -15.56 -2.90
CA VAL A 20 4.15 -15.01 -1.54
C VAL A 20 5.13 -13.84 -1.56
N LYS A 21 6.28 -13.98 -2.23
CA LYS A 21 7.28 -12.92 -2.37
C LYS A 21 6.71 -11.66 -3.03
N GLU A 22 5.90 -11.85 -4.08
CA GLU A 22 5.19 -10.75 -4.73
C GLU A 22 4.22 -10.05 -3.76
N LEU A 23 3.40 -10.79 -3.02
CA LEU A 23 2.48 -10.19 -2.04
C LEU A 23 3.20 -9.36 -0.97
N GLU A 24 4.33 -9.86 -0.47
CA GLU A 24 5.17 -9.12 0.48
C GLU A 24 5.76 -7.85 -0.15
N PHE A 25 6.17 -7.92 -1.41
CA PHE A 25 6.64 -6.75 -2.16
C PHE A 25 5.54 -5.68 -2.25
N PHE A 26 4.33 -6.02 -2.69
CA PHE A 26 3.25 -5.03 -2.82
C PHE A 26 2.87 -4.38 -1.48
N LYS A 27 2.82 -5.16 -0.39
CA LYS A 27 2.56 -4.61 0.95
C LYS A 27 3.66 -3.65 1.40
N ARG A 28 4.93 -4.00 1.17
CA ARG A 28 6.06 -3.09 1.45
C ARG A 28 5.98 -1.82 0.63
N GLN A 29 5.56 -1.90 -0.64
CA GLN A 29 5.35 -0.73 -1.47
C GLN A 29 4.21 0.15 -0.95
N GLN A 30 3.10 -0.43 -0.46
CA GLN A 30 2.03 0.37 0.15
C GLN A 30 2.55 1.19 1.34
N TRP A 31 3.34 0.58 2.22
CA TRP A 31 3.97 1.28 3.35
C TRP A 31 4.95 2.37 2.88
N SER A 32 5.79 2.07 1.89
CA SER A 32 6.76 3.00 1.30
C SER A 32 6.08 4.24 0.73
N VAL A 33 5.01 4.06 -0.05
CA VAL A 33 4.23 5.14 -0.66
C VAL A 33 3.62 6.05 0.39
N THR A 34 3.01 5.49 1.43
CA THR A 34 2.44 6.28 2.54
C THR A 34 3.54 7.09 3.26
N ASN A 35 4.70 6.49 3.54
CA ASN A 35 5.79 7.20 4.20
C ASN A 35 6.33 8.36 3.35
N TYR A 36 6.51 8.15 2.04
CA TYR A 36 6.94 9.23 1.16
C TYR A 36 5.90 10.35 1.05
N ALA A 37 4.60 10.02 1.04
CA ALA A 37 3.55 11.03 1.08
C ALA A 37 3.63 11.88 2.36
N LEU A 38 3.80 11.24 3.53
CA LEU A 38 3.96 11.94 4.81
C LEU A 38 5.21 12.83 4.83
N LEU A 39 6.34 12.37 4.30
CA LEU A 39 7.55 13.17 4.19
C LEU A 39 7.36 14.38 3.29
N LEU A 40 6.66 14.23 2.17
CA LEU A 40 6.33 15.34 1.28
C LEU A 40 5.41 16.35 1.98
N TYR A 41 4.41 15.91 2.74
CA TYR A 41 3.57 16.81 3.54
C TYR A 41 4.37 17.57 4.59
N ALA A 42 5.25 16.88 5.31
CA ALA A 42 6.13 17.53 6.29
C ALA A 42 7.07 18.56 5.63
N ALA A 43 7.61 18.25 4.45
CA ALA A 43 8.45 19.16 3.69
C ALA A 43 7.68 20.41 3.25
N VAL A 44 6.46 20.26 2.73
CA VAL A 44 5.59 21.38 2.32
C VAL A 44 5.32 22.31 3.51
N VAL A 45 4.91 21.75 4.66
CA VAL A 45 4.66 22.54 5.87
C VAL A 45 5.94 23.20 6.38
N GLY A 46 7.07 22.49 6.34
CA GLY A 46 8.37 23.00 6.74
C GLY A 46 8.81 24.22 5.93
N VAL A 47 8.70 24.12 4.60
CA VAL A 47 9.01 25.24 3.69
C VAL A 47 8.08 26.43 3.93
N ALA A 48 6.77 26.19 4.03
CA ALA A 48 5.80 27.26 4.28
C ALA A 48 6.08 28.02 5.59
N ARG A 49 6.55 27.31 6.63
CA ARG A 49 6.94 27.94 7.91
C ARG A 49 8.27 28.69 7.84
N LEU A 50 9.25 28.19 7.09
CA LEU A 50 10.54 28.88 6.91
C LEU A 50 10.39 30.26 6.24
N LEU A 51 9.33 30.44 5.45
CA LEU A 51 8.98 31.72 4.84
C LEU A 51 8.33 32.73 5.81
N ASN A 52 8.23 32.41 7.12
CA ASN A 52 7.82 33.31 8.21
C ASN A 52 6.54 34.13 7.94
N GLY A 53 5.54 33.53 7.29
CA GLY A 53 4.25 34.19 7.06
C GLY A 53 4.24 35.22 5.93
N ASN A 54 5.36 35.42 5.22
CA ASN A 54 5.42 36.29 4.04
C ASN A 54 4.94 35.58 2.76
N VAL A 55 4.08 34.57 2.93
CA VAL A 55 3.59 33.70 1.87
C VAL A 55 2.30 34.31 1.32
N SER A 56 2.35 34.71 0.06
CA SER A 56 1.20 35.23 -0.67
C SER A 56 0.08 34.19 -0.78
N GLY A 57 -1.15 34.65 -1.00
CA GLY A 57 -2.29 33.73 -1.21
C GLY A 57 -2.08 32.76 -2.38
N ALA A 58 -1.36 33.20 -3.42
CA ALA A 58 -0.99 32.36 -4.56
C ALA A 58 -0.03 31.23 -4.15
N GLU A 59 1.00 31.52 -3.35
CA GLU A 59 1.94 30.52 -2.86
C GLU A 59 1.28 29.52 -1.90
N LYS A 60 0.39 29.98 -1.02
CA LYS A 60 -0.45 29.10 -0.18
C LYS A 60 -1.26 28.13 -1.03
N LEU A 61 -1.87 28.63 -2.11
CA LEU A 61 -2.62 27.81 -3.06
C LEU A 61 -1.72 26.79 -3.77
N VAL A 62 -0.51 27.17 -4.18
CA VAL A 62 0.47 26.24 -4.76
C VAL A 62 0.83 25.12 -3.79
N PHE A 63 1.14 25.43 -2.52
CA PHE A 63 1.43 24.40 -1.52
C PHE A 63 0.25 23.43 -1.30
N CYS A 64 -0.97 23.97 -1.23
CA CYS A 64 -2.19 23.17 -1.14
C CYS A 64 -2.41 22.27 -2.37
N LEU A 65 -2.17 22.80 -3.59
CA LEU A 65 -2.27 22.02 -4.82
C LEU A 65 -1.23 20.90 -4.88
N VAL A 66 0.00 21.15 -4.42
CA VAL A 66 1.04 20.12 -4.31
C VAL A 66 0.61 19.03 -3.33
N ALA A 67 0.11 19.40 -2.14
CA ALA A 67 -0.38 18.44 -1.17
C ALA A 67 -1.55 17.59 -1.71
N THR A 68 -2.49 18.22 -2.43
CA THR A 68 -3.58 17.51 -3.11
C THR A 68 -3.06 16.58 -4.19
N GLY A 69 -2.08 17.01 -5.00
CA GLY A 69 -1.45 16.18 -6.02
C GLY A 69 -0.78 14.94 -5.43
N VAL A 70 -0.05 15.10 -4.33
CA VAL A 70 0.54 13.98 -3.57
C VAL A 70 -0.55 13.05 -3.03
N ALA A 71 -1.67 13.59 -2.53
CA ALA A 71 -2.78 12.79 -2.02
C ALA A 71 -3.44 11.95 -3.12
N VAL A 72 -3.72 12.57 -4.27
CA VAL A 72 -4.34 11.90 -5.43
C VAL A 72 -3.41 10.82 -5.98
N LEU A 73 -2.14 11.15 -6.21
CA LEU A 73 -1.18 10.20 -6.75
C LEU A 73 -0.90 9.05 -5.76
N GLY A 74 -0.68 9.36 -4.49
CA GLY A 74 -0.49 8.36 -3.44
C GLY A 74 -1.69 7.43 -3.32
N SER A 75 -2.90 7.97 -3.35
CA SER A 75 -4.15 7.20 -3.32
C SER A 75 -4.29 6.29 -4.55
N TYR A 76 -4.01 6.81 -5.74
CA TYR A 76 -4.03 6.03 -6.97
C TYR A 76 -3.03 4.87 -6.93
N ILE A 77 -1.79 5.12 -6.51
CA ILE A 77 -0.78 4.07 -6.37
C ILE A 77 -1.22 3.02 -5.34
N LEU A 78 -1.72 3.44 -4.17
CA LEU A 78 -2.23 2.51 -3.15
C LEU A 78 -3.36 1.63 -3.68
N TRP A 79 -4.26 2.18 -4.49
CA TRP A 79 -5.33 1.44 -5.15
C TRP A 79 -4.79 0.40 -6.15
N VAL A 80 -3.85 0.79 -7.02
CA VAL A 80 -3.19 -0.14 -7.97
C VAL A 80 -2.49 -1.28 -7.22
N LEU A 81 -1.76 -0.96 -6.14
CA LEU A 81 -1.09 -1.94 -5.30
C LEU A 81 -2.09 -2.88 -4.61
N ASN A 82 -3.22 -2.35 -4.14
CA ASN A 82 -4.26 -3.16 -3.52
C ASN A 82 -4.89 -4.14 -4.51
N ASN A 83 -5.23 -3.69 -5.72
CA ASN A 83 -5.75 -4.56 -6.78
C ASN A 83 -4.74 -5.67 -7.13
N SER A 84 -3.46 -5.29 -7.21
CA SER A 84 -2.34 -6.21 -7.40
C SER A 84 -2.24 -7.28 -6.31
N ILE A 85 -2.54 -6.93 -5.05
CA ILE A 85 -2.59 -7.87 -3.92
C ILE A 85 -3.81 -8.80 -4.04
N VAL A 86 -4.98 -8.28 -4.39
CA VAL A 86 -6.22 -9.06 -4.53
C VAL A 86 -6.05 -10.16 -5.57
N VAL A 87 -5.54 -9.82 -6.76
CA VAL A 87 -5.29 -10.80 -7.85
C VAL A 87 -4.32 -11.89 -7.41
N ARG A 88 -3.23 -11.53 -6.72
CA ARG A 88 -2.21 -12.50 -6.29
C ARG A 88 -2.68 -13.36 -5.13
N LYS A 89 -3.52 -12.84 -4.24
CA LYS A 89 -4.22 -13.64 -3.22
C LYS A 89 -5.13 -14.68 -3.87
N ALA A 90 -5.87 -14.30 -4.92
CA ALA A 90 -6.72 -15.24 -5.65
C ALA A 90 -5.88 -16.34 -6.33
N ARG A 91 -4.76 -15.98 -6.98
CA ARG A 91 -3.82 -16.97 -7.55
C ARG A 91 -3.25 -17.89 -6.48
N LEU A 92 -2.80 -17.34 -5.35
CA LEU A 92 -2.26 -18.12 -4.24
C LEU A 92 -3.31 -19.06 -3.64
N SER A 93 -4.57 -18.63 -3.55
CA SER A 93 -5.70 -19.48 -3.14
C SER A 93 -5.92 -20.62 -4.14
N ALA A 94 -5.88 -20.34 -5.45
CA ALA A 94 -6.01 -21.36 -6.49
C ALA A 94 -4.89 -22.41 -6.43
N VAL A 95 -3.62 -21.99 -6.25
CA VAL A 95 -2.48 -22.91 -6.08
C VAL A 95 -2.66 -23.78 -4.85
N ARG A 96 -3.10 -23.17 -3.73
CA ARG A 96 -3.28 -23.89 -2.46
C ARG A 96 -4.26 -25.04 -2.54
N LYS A 97 -5.33 -24.92 -3.34
CA LYS A 97 -6.32 -25.99 -3.53
C LYS A 97 -5.73 -27.29 -4.07
N ASN A 98 -4.55 -27.25 -4.68
CA ASN A 98 -3.85 -28.42 -5.23
C ASN A 98 -2.87 -29.07 -4.23
N PHE A 99 -2.72 -28.51 -3.02
CA PHE A 99 -1.87 -29.11 -1.97
C PHE A 99 -2.63 -30.13 -1.11
N SER A 100 -1.87 -30.97 -0.42
CA SER A 100 -2.39 -32.04 0.43
C SER A 100 -3.24 -31.54 1.60
N THR A 101 -4.03 -32.44 2.18
CA THR A 101 -4.84 -32.20 3.38
C THR A 101 -3.97 -31.87 4.60
N THR A 102 -2.78 -32.47 4.71
CA THR A 102 -1.78 -32.13 5.74
C THR A 102 -1.35 -30.67 5.66
N PHE A 103 -1.12 -30.15 4.44
CA PHE A 103 -0.82 -28.74 4.24
C PHE A 103 -1.97 -27.84 4.68
N HIS A 104 -3.20 -28.20 4.31
CA HIS A 104 -4.38 -27.42 4.69
C HIS A 104 -4.58 -27.38 6.21
N SER A 105 -4.41 -28.52 6.89
CA SER A 105 -4.53 -28.60 8.35
C SER A 105 -3.46 -27.77 9.09
N ALA A 106 -2.24 -27.67 8.54
CA ALA A 106 -1.21 -26.80 9.09
C ALA A 106 -1.47 -25.31 8.81
N TRP A 107 -2.13 -25.00 7.69
CA TRP A 107 -2.37 -23.62 7.24
C TRP A 107 -3.59 -22.96 7.90
N THR A 108 -4.70 -23.70 8.08
CA THR A 108 -5.96 -23.17 8.62
C THR A 108 -5.86 -22.66 10.05
N ALA A 109 -4.83 -23.07 10.80
CA ALA A 109 -4.58 -22.57 12.16
C ALA A 109 -4.24 -21.06 12.25
N LYS A 110 -4.10 -20.35 11.11
CA LYS A 110 -3.63 -18.95 11.06
C LYS A 110 -4.50 -18.01 10.21
N GLU A 111 -5.80 -18.29 10.04
CA GLU A 111 -6.68 -17.38 9.29
C GLU A 111 -7.01 -16.10 10.08
N LYS A 112 -6.15 -15.09 9.90
CA LYS A 112 -6.43 -13.66 10.15
C LYS A 112 -6.65 -12.93 8.83
N LEU A 113 -7.53 -13.47 7.97
CA LEU A 113 -7.72 -12.95 6.61
C LEU A 113 -8.50 -11.61 6.58
N GLU A 114 -9.21 -11.27 7.65
CA GLU A 114 -9.98 -10.02 7.77
C GLU A 114 -9.11 -8.76 7.96
N GLU A 115 -7.86 -8.86 8.42
CA GLU A 115 -7.00 -7.69 8.67
C GLU A 115 -6.59 -6.94 7.39
N ALA A 116 -6.55 -7.60 6.24
CA ALA A 116 -5.94 -7.02 5.04
C ALA A 116 -6.80 -5.96 4.35
N LEU A 117 -8.13 -6.02 4.47
CA LEU A 117 -9.02 -4.96 3.97
C LEU A 117 -8.93 -3.70 4.85
N SER A 118 -8.66 -3.87 6.15
CA SER A 118 -8.47 -2.76 7.09
C SER A 118 -7.20 -1.96 6.80
N ILE A 119 -6.08 -2.63 6.47
CA ILE A 119 -4.78 -1.95 6.27
C ILE A 119 -4.80 -0.99 5.08
N TYR A 120 -5.36 -1.40 3.93
CA TYR A 120 -5.45 -0.51 2.77
C TYR A 120 -6.28 0.76 3.09
N GLY A 121 -7.43 0.58 3.75
CA GLY A 121 -8.27 1.70 4.16
C GLY A 121 -7.56 2.64 5.13
N LEU A 122 -6.79 2.10 6.07
CA LEU A 122 -5.99 2.87 7.01
C LEU A 122 -4.91 3.69 6.30
N LEU A 123 -4.15 3.09 5.38
CA LEU A 123 -3.09 3.80 4.64
C LEU A 123 -3.66 4.90 3.74
N MET A 124 -4.82 4.66 3.12
CA MET A 124 -5.57 5.68 2.38
C MET A 124 -5.98 6.84 3.28
N ALA A 125 -6.56 6.54 4.46
CA ALA A 125 -6.96 7.55 5.42
C ALA A 125 -5.78 8.41 5.87
N VAL A 126 -4.62 7.79 6.15
CA VAL A 126 -3.38 8.51 6.53
C VAL A 126 -2.95 9.49 5.44
N VAL A 127 -2.97 9.09 4.16
CA VAL A 127 -2.61 9.98 3.04
C VAL A 127 -3.58 11.16 2.94
N VAL A 128 -4.89 10.89 2.99
CA VAL A 128 -5.93 11.94 2.88
C VAL A 128 -5.89 12.90 4.07
N ILE A 129 -5.83 12.39 5.30
CA ILE A 129 -5.75 13.20 6.52
C ILE A 129 -4.45 14.02 6.51
N GLY A 130 -3.34 13.47 6.01
CA GLY A 130 -2.09 14.20 5.84
C GLY A 130 -2.25 15.44 4.97
N ALA A 131 -2.89 15.30 3.80
CA ALA A 131 -3.17 16.44 2.92
C ALA A 131 -4.10 17.48 3.57
N LEU A 132 -5.18 17.04 4.23
CA LEU A 132 -6.08 17.93 4.97
C LEU A 132 -5.35 18.71 6.07
N THR A 133 -4.38 18.07 6.73
CA THR A 133 -3.54 18.71 7.74
C THR A 133 -2.67 19.80 7.12
N VAL A 134 -2.12 19.58 5.92
CA VAL A 134 -1.37 20.62 5.18
C VAL A 134 -2.27 21.81 4.85
N TRP A 135 -3.46 21.55 4.31
CA TRP A 135 -4.46 22.59 4.01
C TRP A 135 -4.78 23.44 5.24
N TRP A 136 -5.05 22.78 6.37
CA TRP A 136 -5.31 23.46 7.63
C TRP A 136 -4.13 24.32 8.09
N LEU A 137 -2.92 23.76 8.08
CA LEU A 137 -1.74 24.47 8.59
C LEU A 137 -1.29 25.62 7.69
N VAL A 138 -1.37 25.47 6.37
CA VAL A 138 -0.86 26.47 5.40
C VAL A 138 -1.89 27.54 5.09
N TYR A 139 -3.18 27.20 5.02
CA TYR A 139 -4.20 28.15 4.60
C TYR A 139 -4.85 28.91 5.77
N LEU A 140 -4.99 28.28 6.94
CA LEU A 140 -5.73 28.86 8.07
C LEU A 140 -4.81 29.37 9.20
N LYS A 141 -3.59 28.85 9.31
CA LYS A 141 -2.69 29.15 10.44
C LYS A 141 -1.45 29.96 10.05
N LEU A 142 -0.98 29.82 8.81
CA LEU A 142 0.02 30.68 8.17
C LEU A 142 -0.69 31.74 7.35
#